data_AF-A0ABD0RBW2-F1
#
_entry.id   AF-A0ABD0RBW2-F1
#
_cell.length_a   1.000
_cell.length_b   1.000
_cell.length_c   1.000
_cell.angle_alpha   90.00
_cell.angle_beta   90.00
_cell.angle_gamma   90.00
#
_symmetry.space_group_name_H-M   'P 1'
#
loop_
_entity.id
_entity.type
_entity.pdbx_description
1 polymer ?
#
loop_
_entity_poly.entity_id
_entity_poly.type
_entity_poly.pdbx_seq_one_letter_code
_entity_poly.pdbx_strand_id
1 'polypeptide(L)' 'FDLTNICKFSSPVNYSRLRTLRLDGNNITHSSMPDDTANCLRQASEIIFD' A
#
# COMPACT_ATOMS: atom_id res chain seq x y z
N PHE A 1 -9.01 -6.66 -7.81
CA PHE A 1 -7.74 -6.24 -7.18
C PHE A 1 -8.00 -6.08 -5.71
N ASP A 2 -7.14 -6.62 -4.84
CA ASP A 2 -7.31 -6.54 -3.39
C ASP A 2 -6.03 -5.95 -2.79
N LEU A 3 -6.17 -4.82 -2.09
CA LEU A 3 -5.10 -4.06 -1.46
C LEU A 3 -4.36 -4.90 -0.41
N THR A 4 -5.03 -5.89 0.19
CA THR A 4 -4.41 -6.81 1.15
C THR A 4 -3.32 -7.67 0.51
N ASN A 5 -3.32 -7.86 -0.81
CA ASN A 5 -2.24 -8.60 -1.49
C ASN A 5 -0.92 -7.82 -1.55
N ILE A 6 -0.96 -6.48 -1.49
CA ILE A 6 0.26 -5.65 -1.42
C ILE A 6 0.93 -5.84 -0.06
N CYS A 7 0.12 -5.99 0.98
CA CYS A 7 0.53 -6.02 2.38
C CYS A 7 0.15 -7.32 3.08
N LYS A 8 0.22 -8.44 2.36
CA LYS A 8 -0.26 -9.74 2.85
C LYS A 8 0.47 -10.21 4.11
N PHE A 9 1.75 -9.87 4.21
CA PHE A 9 2.57 -10.12 5.38
C PHE A 9 3.45 -8.88 5.60
N SER A 10 3.32 -8.23 6.75
CA SER A 10 4.26 -7.20 7.17
C SER A 10 4.92 -7.59 8.51
N SER A 11 6.21 -7.32 8.60
CA SER A 11 7.04 -7.47 9.78
C SER A 11 8.20 -6.47 9.70
N PRO A 12 8.96 -6.28 10.79
CA PRO A 12 10.12 -5.39 10.78
C PRO A 12 11.11 -5.70 9.64
N VAL A 13 11.22 -6.98 9.23
CA VAL A 13 12.13 -7.45 8.18
C VAL A 13 11.46 -7.77 6.85
N ASN A 14 10.15 -8.08 6.85
CA ASN A 14 9.38 -8.40 5.64
C ASN A 14 8.35 -7.32 5.39
N TYR A 15 8.56 -6.51 4.36
CA TYR A 15 7.69 -5.40 4.01
C TYR A 15 7.82 -5.14 2.51
N SER A 16 6.88 -4.38 1.95
CA SER A 16 6.89 -4.04 0.54
C SER A 16 8.02 -3.07 0.22
N ARG A 17 8.73 -3.34 -0.87
CA ARG A 17 9.79 -2.46 -1.40
C ARG A 17 9.28 -1.53 -2.51
N LEU A 18 7.96 -1.44 -2.67
CA LEU A 18 7.34 -0.51 -3.62
C LEU A 18 7.70 0.93 -3.24
N ARG A 19 8.08 1.72 -4.26
CA ARG A 19 8.39 3.14 -4.11
C ARG A 19 7.25 4.03 -4.59
N THR A 20 6.63 3.63 -5.69
CA THR A 20 5.47 4.30 -6.28
C THR A 20 4.34 3.29 -6.36
N LEU A 21 3.19 3.64 -5.80
CA LEU A 21 1.95 2.88 -5.86
C LEU A 21 0.86 3.74 -6.51
N ARG A 22 0.31 3.26 -7.61
CA ARG A 22 -0.73 3.94 -8.39
C ARG A 22 -2.04 3.18 -8.26
N LEU A 23 -3.05 3.83 -7.71
CA LEU A 23 -4.39 3.30 -7.47
C LEU A 23 -5.46 4.08 -8.23
N ASP A 24 -5.03 5.07 -9.00
CA ASP A 24 -5.85 5.82 -9.94
C ASP A 24 -6.63 4.87 -10.85
N GLY A 25 -7.90 5.20 -11.08
CA GLY A 25 -8.83 4.38 -11.87
C GLY A 25 -9.51 3.21 -11.14
N ASN A 26 -9.26 3.01 -9.84
CA ASN A 26 -9.94 1.96 -9.05
C ASN A 26 -10.94 2.50 -8.00
N ASN A 27 -11.22 3.82 -7.97
CA ASN A 27 -12.05 4.47 -6.95
C ASN A 27 -11.63 4.10 -5.51
N ILE A 28 -10.32 3.99 -5.29
CA ILE A 28 -9.71 3.62 -4.02
C ILE A 28 -9.36 4.92 -3.29
N THR A 29 -9.79 5.03 -2.04
CA THR A 29 -9.47 6.18 -1.20
C THR A 29 -8.52 5.78 -0.08
N HIS A 30 -8.01 6.76 0.67
CA HIS A 30 -7.19 6.48 1.84
C HIS A 30 -7.88 5.58 2.88
N SER A 31 -9.21 5.63 2.99
CA SER A 31 -9.96 4.75 3.91
C SER A 31 -10.06 3.30 3.43
N SER A 32 -9.80 3.05 2.15
CA SER A 32 -9.74 1.68 1.60
C SER A 32 -8.43 0.97 1.94
N MET A 33 -7.42 1.72 2.40
CA MET A 33 -6.11 1.17 2.72
C MET A 33 -6.16 0.35 4.01
N PRO A 34 -5.48 -0.80 4.07
CA PRO A 34 -5.30 -1.54 5.31
C PRO A 34 -4.59 -0.70 6.39
N ASP A 35 -4.90 -0.92 7.66
CA ASP A 35 -4.25 -0.21 8.78
C ASP A 35 -2.72 -0.39 8.78
N ASP A 36 -2.26 -1.57 8.34
CA ASP A 36 -0.84 -1.93 8.32
C ASP A 36 -0.07 -1.37 7.11
N THR A 37 -0.74 -0.56 6.27
CA THR A 37 -0.13 0.06 5.09
C THR A 37 1.09 0.90 5.45
N ALA A 38 1.07 1.59 6.60
CA ALA A 38 2.20 2.42 7.04
C ALA A 38 3.48 1.59 7.29
N ASN A 39 3.37 0.38 7.84
CA ASN A 39 4.52 -0.49 8.08
C ASN A 39 4.93 -1.23 6.80
N CYS A 40 3.94 -1.72 6.06
CA CYS A 40 4.14 -2.46 4.83
C CYS A 40 4.74 -1.62 3.71
N LEU A 41 4.17 -0.44 3.44
CA LEU A 41 4.59 0.50 2.39
C LEU A 41 5.54 1.58 2.91
N ARG A 42 6.29 1.30 3.98
CA ARG A 42 7.21 2.29 4.58
C ARG A 42 8.29 2.85 3.64
N GLN A 43 8.51 2.20 2.50
CA GLN A 43 9.43 2.67 1.44
C GLN A 43 8.72 3.39 0.28
N ALA A 44 7.38 3.40 0.28
CA ALA A 44 6.62 4.12 -0.73
C ALA A 44 6.77 5.62 -0.47
N SER A 45 7.37 6.31 -1.44
CA SER A 45 7.47 7.78 -1.44
C SER A 45 6.27 8.42 -2.13
N GLU A 46 5.55 7.66 -2.96
CA GLU A 46 4.46 8.18 -3.77
C GLU A 46 3.32 7.15 -3.80
N ILE A 47 2.14 7.58 -3.34
CA ILE A 47 0.91 6.79 -3.42
C ILE A 47 -0.17 7.68 -4.04
N ILE A 48 -0.65 7.31 -5.22
CA ILE A 48 -1.60 8.08 -6.03
C ILE A 48 -2.98 7.42 -5.92
N PHE A 49 -3.99 8.18 -5.52
CA PHE A 49 -5.37 7.71 -5.32
C PHE A 49 -6.37 8.26 -6.35
N ASP A 50 -5.99 9.27 -7.13
CA ASP A 50 -6.85 10.08 -8.00
C ASP A 50 -6.63 9.74 -9.48
#